data_AF-A0A1B6JNI7-F1
#
_entry.id   AF-A0A1B6JNI7-F1
#
_cell.length_a   1.000
_cell.length_b   1.000
_cell.length_c   1.000
_cell.angle_alpha   90.00
_cell.angle_beta   90.00
_cell.angle_gamma   90.00
#
_symmetry.space_group_name_H-M   'P 1'
#
loop_
_entity.id
_entity.type
_entity.pdbx_description
1 polymer ?
#
loop_
_entity_poly.entity_id
_entity_poly.type
_entity_poly.pdbx_seq_one_letter_code
_entity_poly.pdbx_strand_id
1 'polypeptide(L)'
;MERAARTFLNSFSSKLEEPVRTHLKNVYACLTMSTVAAAVGAYVHMYTELLSAGLLTVIAAVGFLFALMSTPDNGKNRQMRIGFLLGFAFFSGLGMGPLLEMAVAINPQIVVTALLGTSVIFACFS
;
A
#
# COMPACT_ATOMS: atom_id res chain seq x y z
N MET A 1 10.45 -18.41 9.72
CA MET A 1 9.54 -17.56 8.92
C MET A 1 8.67 -18.40 7.98
N GLU A 2 9.23 -19.18 7.04
CA GLU A 2 8.44 -19.96 6.05
C GLU A 2 7.45 -20.98 6.65
N ARG A 3 7.81 -21.68 7.73
CA ARG A 3 6.91 -22.68 8.34
C ARG A 3 5.64 -22.06 8.93
N ALA A 4 5.78 -20.91 9.60
CA ALA A 4 4.63 -20.20 10.18
C ALA A 4 3.68 -19.69 9.08
N ALA A 5 4.24 -19.15 7.98
CA ALA A 5 3.45 -18.73 6.82
C ALA A 5 2.69 -19.92 6.19
N ARG A 6 3.35 -21.07 6.00
CA ARG A 6 2.72 -22.26 5.43
C ARG A 6 1.61 -22.83 6.33
N THR A 7 1.81 -22.84 7.65
CA THR A 7 0.77 -23.27 8.61
C THR A 7 -0.43 -22.30 8.60
N PHE A 8 -0.19 -20.99 8.55
CA PHE A 8 -1.26 -19.99 8.44
C PHE A 8 -2.03 -20.13 7.12
N LEU A 9 -1.33 -20.27 6.00
CA LEU A 9 -1.93 -20.45 4.67
C LEU A 9 -2.81 -21.71 4.60
N ASN A 10 -2.36 -22.82 5.21
CA ASN A 10 -3.15 -24.04 5.31
C ASN A 10 -4.40 -23.87 6.18
N SER A 11 -4.31 -23.17 7.32
CA SER A 11 -5.48 -22.87 8.15
C SER A 11 -6.49 -21.96 7.43
N PHE A 12 -6.03 -20.93 6.71
CA PHE A 12 -6.89 -20.08 5.86
C PHE A 12 -7.58 -20.90 4.78
N SER A 13 -6.83 -21.73 4.06
CA SER A 13 -7.35 -22.50 2.94
C SER A 13 -8.34 -23.59 3.37
N SER A 14 -8.30 -24.04 4.62
CA SER A 14 -9.22 -25.05 5.16
C SER A 14 -10.53 -24.49 5.71
N LYS A 15 -10.60 -23.18 5.98
CA LYS A 15 -11.72 -22.51 6.68
C LYS A 15 -12.50 -21.52 5.81
N LEU A 16 -11.96 -21.09 4.66
CA LEU A 16 -12.62 -20.11 3.79
C LEU A 16 -13.23 -20.75 2.53
N GLU A 17 -14.45 -20.32 2.21
CA GLU A 17 -15.16 -20.62 0.97
C GLU A 17 -14.42 -20.05 -0.25
N GLU A 18 -14.37 -20.79 -1.37
CA GLU A 18 -13.61 -20.41 -2.59
C GLU A 18 -13.92 -19.00 -3.14
N PRO A 19 -15.18 -18.51 -3.15
CA PRO A 19 -15.50 -17.17 -3.64
C PRO A 19 -14.90 -16.07 -2.76
N VAL A 20 -14.96 -16.25 -1.43
CA VAL A 20 -14.44 -15.30 -0.45
C VAL A 20 -12.92 -15.24 -0.51
N ARG A 21 -12.27 -16.39 -0.67
CA ARG A 21 -10.81 -16.48 -0.82
C ARG A 21 -10.31 -15.72 -2.04
N THR A 22 -11.00 -15.83 -3.17
CA THR A 22 -10.64 -15.14 -4.41
C THR A 22 -10.79 -13.62 -4.30
N HIS A 23 -11.86 -13.17 -3.63
CA HIS A 23 -12.06 -11.75 -3.36
C HIS A 23 -10.99 -11.18 -2.43
N LEU A 24 -10.70 -11.87 -1.32
CA LEU A 24 -9.68 -11.43 -0.38
C LEU A 24 -8.30 -11.38 -1.03
N LYS A 25 -7.91 -12.41 -1.78
CA LYS A 25 -6.65 -12.44 -2.52
C LYS A 25 -6.45 -11.21 -3.40
N ASN A 26 -7.50 -10.81 -4.13
CA ASN A 26 -7.44 -9.61 -4.98
C ASN A 26 -7.35 -8.30 -4.18
N VAL A 27 -7.98 -8.23 -3.02
CA VAL A 27 -7.95 -7.04 -2.14
C VAL A 27 -6.59 -6.93 -1.45
N TYR A 28 -6.10 -8.01 -0.84
CA TYR A 28 -4.80 -8.02 -0.15
C TYR A 28 -3.63 -7.85 -1.13
N ALA A 29 -3.72 -8.38 -2.35
CA ALA A 29 -2.74 -8.08 -3.39
C ALA A 29 -2.71 -6.59 -3.73
N CYS A 30 -3.88 -5.95 -3.89
CA CYS A 30 -3.96 -4.51 -4.16
C CYS A 30 -3.41 -3.68 -2.99
N LEU A 31 -3.77 -4.05 -1.77
CA LEU A 31 -3.31 -3.42 -0.53
C LEU A 31 -1.78 -3.52 -0.36
N THR A 32 -1.21 -4.69 -0.69
CA THR A 32 0.24 -4.93 -0.67
C THR A 32 0.96 -4.10 -1.72
N MET A 33 0.44 -4.04 -2.96
CA MET A 33 1.03 -3.18 -3.99
C MET A 33 0.96 -1.69 -3.61
N SER A 34 -0.14 -1.26 -2.99
CA SER A 34 -0.32 0.12 -2.54
C SER A 34 0.63 0.50 -1.42
N THR A 35 0.85 -0.40 -0.46
CA THR A 35 1.82 -0.18 0.62
C THR A 35 3.24 -0.11 0.11
N VAL A 36 3.61 -0.96 -0.87
CA VAL A 36 4.91 -0.86 -1.54
C VAL A 36 5.05 0.47 -2.28
N ALA A 37 4.03 0.89 -3.05
CA ALA A 37 4.05 2.17 -3.75
C ALA A 37 4.19 3.37 -2.78
N ALA A 38 3.47 3.36 -1.66
CA ALA A 38 3.59 4.37 -0.61
C ALA A 38 4.99 4.38 0.02
N ALA A 39 5.58 3.20 0.26
CA ALA A 39 6.95 3.08 0.79
C ALA A 39 7.99 3.66 -0.17
N VAL A 40 7.85 3.40 -1.47
CA VAL A 40 8.71 4.01 -2.51
C VAL A 40 8.52 5.53 -2.53
N GLY A 41 7.27 6.03 -2.42
CA GLY A 41 6.99 7.46 -2.32
C GLY A 41 7.67 8.12 -1.11
N ALA A 42 7.54 7.52 0.07
CA ALA A 42 8.22 8.00 1.27
C ALA A 42 9.75 8.00 1.12
N TYR A 43 10.33 6.94 0.52
CA TYR A 43 11.76 6.85 0.29
C TYR A 43 12.26 7.93 -0.68
N VAL A 44 11.51 8.19 -1.76
CA VAL A 44 11.84 9.27 -2.71
C VAL A 44 11.81 10.62 -2.00
N HIS A 45 10.82 10.88 -1.13
CA HIS A 45 10.75 12.13 -0.36
C HIS A 45 12.03 12.38 0.47
N MET A 46 12.44 11.36 1.23
CA MET A 46 13.63 11.44 2.11
C MET A 46 14.93 11.76 1.33
N TYR A 47 15.03 11.34 0.07
CA TYR A 47 16.24 11.55 -0.74
C TYR A 47 16.23 12.80 -1.60
N THR A 48 15.04 13.30 -1.96
CA THR A 48 14.97 14.39 -2.94
C THR A 48 14.81 15.77 -2.33
N GLU A 49 14.26 15.96 -1.13
CA GLU A 49 13.87 17.27 -0.53
C GLU A 49 13.07 18.24 -1.46
N LEU A 50 12.89 17.88 -2.74
CA LEU A 50 12.40 18.69 -3.85
C LEU A 50 10.91 19.02 -3.72
N LEU A 51 10.21 18.24 -2.92
CA LEU A 51 8.82 18.43 -2.58
C LEU A 51 8.70 18.35 -1.06
N SER A 52 9.30 19.31 -0.34
CA SER A 52 8.87 19.66 1.03
C SER A 52 7.36 19.50 1.08
N ALA A 53 6.85 18.51 1.82
CA ALA A 53 5.56 17.83 1.62
C ALA A 53 4.43 18.80 1.29
N GLY A 54 4.34 19.15 0.01
CA GLY A 54 3.77 20.41 -0.40
C GLY A 54 2.33 20.24 -0.80
N LEU A 55 1.59 21.35 -0.82
CA LEU A 55 0.23 21.41 -1.38
C LEU A 55 0.13 20.67 -2.73
N LEU A 56 1.20 20.63 -3.52
CA LEU A 56 1.30 19.95 -4.82
C LEU A 56 1.18 18.42 -4.72
N THR A 57 1.81 17.75 -3.74
CA THR A 57 1.65 16.29 -3.55
C THR A 57 0.22 15.96 -3.09
N VAL A 58 -0.37 16.83 -2.27
CA VAL A 58 -1.76 16.72 -1.82
C VAL A 58 -2.72 16.92 -2.99
N ILE A 59 -2.51 17.93 -3.83
CA ILE A 59 -3.32 18.18 -5.03
C ILE A 59 -3.17 17.01 -6.01
N ALA A 60 -1.97 16.46 -6.19
CA ALA A 60 -1.75 15.28 -7.03
C ALA A 60 -2.52 14.08 -6.46
N ALA A 61 -2.39 13.79 -5.16
CA ALA A 61 -3.13 12.71 -4.50
C ALA A 61 -4.65 12.88 -4.67
N VAL A 62 -5.19 14.08 -4.41
CA VAL A 62 -6.60 14.40 -4.59
C VAL A 62 -7.03 14.22 -6.06
N GLY A 63 -6.20 14.64 -7.02
CA GLY A 63 -6.44 14.43 -8.45
C GLY A 63 -6.54 12.95 -8.82
N PHE A 64 -5.64 12.11 -8.31
CA PHE A 64 -5.71 10.65 -8.50
C PHE A 64 -6.95 10.04 -7.84
N LEU A 65 -7.37 10.56 -6.68
CA LEU A 65 -8.56 10.09 -5.98
C LEU A 65 -9.85 10.48 -6.71
N PHE A 66 -9.92 11.69 -7.27
CA PHE A 66 -11.01 12.11 -8.16
C PHE A 66 -11.03 11.30 -9.46
N ALA A 67 -9.87 11.04 -10.08
CA ALA A 67 -9.77 10.18 -11.26
C ALA A 67 -10.26 8.75 -10.95
N LEU A 68 -9.95 8.24 -9.76
CA LEU A 68 -10.42 6.93 -9.29
C LEU A 68 -11.95 6.90 -9.08
N MET A 69 -12.54 7.96 -8.52
CA MET A 69 -13.99 8.09 -8.36
C MET A 69 -14.72 8.27 -9.69
N SER A 70 -14.12 9.00 -10.63
CA SER A 70 -14.71 9.27 -11.94
C SER A 70 -14.59 8.09 -12.92
N THR A 71 -13.75 7.09 -12.62
CA THR A 71 -13.60 5.90 -13.46
C THR A 71 -14.68 4.86 -13.12
N PRO A 72 -15.64 4.57 -14.01
CA PRO A 72 -16.72 3.61 -13.74
C PRO A 72 -16.19 2.17 -13.61
N ASP A 73 -16.80 1.41 -12.69
CA ASP A 73 -16.51 0.00 -12.36
C ASP A 73 -16.99 -0.97 -13.45
N ASN A 74 -16.56 -0.76 -14.70
CA ASN A 74 -16.64 -1.80 -15.72
C ASN A 74 -15.38 -2.65 -15.62
N GLY A 75 -15.50 -3.94 -15.33
CA GLY A 75 -14.39 -4.86 -14.99
C GLY A 75 -13.16 -4.87 -15.91
N LYS A 76 -13.25 -4.25 -17.11
CA LYS A 76 -12.14 -4.00 -18.04
C LYS A 76 -11.19 -2.86 -17.58
N ASN A 77 -11.67 -1.92 -16.77
CA ASN A 77 -10.91 -0.76 -16.28
C ASN A 77 -10.25 -1.02 -14.92
N ARG A 78 -10.34 -2.24 -14.37
CA ARG A 78 -9.80 -2.57 -13.04
C ARG A 78 -8.30 -2.32 -12.93
N GLN A 79 -7.54 -2.59 -14.00
CA GLN A 79 -6.10 -2.30 -14.06
C GLN A 79 -5.81 -0.79 -14.02
N MET A 80 -6.60 0.01 -14.72
CA MET A 80 -6.49 1.48 -14.68
C MET A 80 -6.82 2.03 -13.30
N ARG A 81 -7.87 1.51 -12.64
CA ARG A 81 -8.19 1.87 -11.25
C ARG A 81 -7.06 1.52 -10.29
N ILE A 82 -6.45 0.34 -10.43
CA ILE A 82 -5.27 -0.03 -9.62
C ILE A 82 -4.11 0.93 -9.90
N GLY A 83 -3.87 1.30 -11.16
CA GLY A 83 -2.86 2.30 -11.52
C GLY A 83 -3.08 3.66 -10.83
N PHE A 84 -4.32 4.19 -10.87
CA PHE A 84 -4.65 5.44 -10.17
C PHE A 84 -4.54 5.31 -8.65
N LEU A 85 -4.90 4.16 -8.09
CA LEU A 85 -4.75 3.87 -6.66
C LEU A 85 -3.27 3.81 -6.26
N LEU A 86 -2.41 3.19 -7.07
CA LEU A 86 -0.95 3.17 -6.84
C LEU A 86 -0.35 4.57 -6.94
N GLY A 87 -0.80 5.38 -7.91
CA GLY A 87 -0.43 6.79 -8.01
C GLY A 87 -0.82 7.55 -6.74
N PHE A 88 -2.09 7.45 -6.32
CA PHE A 88 -2.57 8.02 -5.07
C PHE A 88 -1.73 7.57 -3.86
N ALA A 89 -1.46 6.27 -3.74
CA ALA A 89 -0.67 5.70 -2.64
C ALA A 89 0.77 6.24 -2.63
N PHE A 90 1.39 6.38 -3.81
CA PHE A 90 2.72 6.98 -3.95
C PHE A 90 2.76 8.45 -3.50
N PHE A 91 1.82 9.27 -3.98
CA PHE A 91 1.72 10.68 -3.55
C PHE A 91 1.34 10.83 -2.07
N SER A 92 0.52 9.92 -1.54
CA SER A 92 0.22 9.84 -0.11
C SER A 92 1.47 9.47 0.70
N GLY A 93 2.29 8.54 0.22
CA GLY A 93 3.57 8.18 0.82
C GLY A 93 4.60 9.33 0.81
N LEU A 94 4.66 10.08 -0.29
CA LEU A 94 5.46 11.32 -0.36
C LEU A 94 5.03 12.33 0.72
N GLY A 95 3.72 12.49 0.95
CA GLY A 95 3.19 13.36 2.00
C GLY A 95 3.46 12.87 3.42
N MET A 96 3.63 11.56 3.63
CA MET A 96 4.00 10.97 4.93
C MET A 96 5.49 11.10 5.24
N GLY A 97 6.33 11.54 4.29
CA GLY A 97 7.78 11.66 4.46
C GLY A 97 8.24 12.38 5.74
N PRO A 98 7.75 13.60 6.05
CA PRO A 98 8.16 14.32 7.26
C PRO A 98 7.71 13.63 8.57
N LEU A 99 6.56 12.94 8.53
CA LEU A 99 6.07 12.14 9.66
C LEU A 99 6.95 10.92 9.89
N LEU A 100 7.42 10.29 8.81
CA LEU A 100 8.35 9.17 8.86
C LEU A 100 9.74 9.62 9.33
N GLU A 101 10.21 10.79 8.93
CA GLU A 101 11.45 11.40 9.45
C GLU A 101 11.37 11.63 10.97
N MET A 102 10.23 12.10 11.47
CA MET A 102 9.99 12.23 12.91
C MET A 102 10.03 10.86 13.61
N ALA A 103 9.41 9.83 13.03
CA ALA A 103 9.44 8.47 13.58
C ALA A 103 10.87 7.88 13.58
N VAL A 104 11.64 8.12 12.51
CA VAL A 104 13.04 7.70 12.38
C VAL A 104 13.93 8.39 13.40
N ALA A 105 13.69 9.69 13.68
CA ALA A 105 14.42 10.45 14.69
C ALA A 105 14.21 9.90 16.11
N ILE A 106 13.05 9.29 16.40
CA ILE A 106 12.80 8.61 17.68
C ILE A 106 13.45 7.22 17.67
N ASN A 107 13.10 6.37 16.70
CA ASN A 107 13.71 5.08 16.52
C ASN A 107 13.53 4.55 15.08
N PRO A 108 14.62 4.36 14.31
CA PRO A 108 14.55 3.91 12.91
C PRO A 108 13.98 2.50 12.74
N GLN A 109 14.05 1.65 13.77
CA GLN A 109 13.52 0.29 13.69
C GLN A 109 11.99 0.26 13.58
N ILE A 110 11.28 1.30 14.04
CA ILE A 110 9.81 1.37 14.00
C ILE A 110 9.31 1.31 12.56
N VAL A 111 9.94 2.07 11.64
CA VAL A 111 9.50 2.12 10.24
C VAL A 111 9.66 0.75 9.57
N VAL A 112 10.83 0.13 9.72
CA VAL A 112 11.12 -1.16 9.09
C VAL A 112 10.25 -2.28 9.69
N THR A 113 10.07 -2.31 11.01
CA THR A 113 9.24 -3.33 11.67
C THR A 113 7.76 -3.16 11.36
N ALA A 114 7.24 -1.94 11.31
CA ALA A 114 5.86 -1.67 10.92
C ALA A 114 5.62 -2.09 9.47
N LEU A 115 6.54 -1.76 8.55
CA LEU A 115 6.40 -2.12 7.14
C LEU A 115 6.45 -3.63 6.94
N LEU A 116 7.47 -4.30 7.50
CA LEU A 116 7.61 -5.75 7.41
C LEU A 116 6.44 -6.48 8.09
N GLY A 117 5.99 -6.04 9.26
CA GLY A 117 4.84 -6.61 9.95
C GLY A 117 3.57 -6.51 9.11
N THR A 118 3.30 -5.33 8.54
CA THR A 118 2.14 -5.08 7.70
C THR A 118 2.20 -5.90 6.40
N SER A 119 3.37 -5.95 5.74
CA SER A 119 3.58 -6.75 4.53
C SER A 119 3.44 -8.24 4.79
N VAL A 120 3.96 -8.76 5.91
CA VAL A 120 3.80 -10.18 6.27
C VAL A 120 2.33 -10.52 6.50
N ILE A 121 1.60 -9.66 7.21
CA ILE A 121 0.17 -9.85 7.44
C ILE A 121 -0.58 -9.87 6.10
N PHE A 122 -0.39 -8.87 5.24
CA PHE A 122 -1.08 -8.81 3.94
C PHE A 122 -0.67 -9.93 2.99
N ALA A 123 0.59 -10.36 3.01
CA ALA A 123 1.07 -11.49 2.23
C ALA A 123 0.46 -12.82 2.71
N CYS A 124 0.31 -13.02 4.02
CA CYS A 124 -0.36 -14.19 4.58
C CYS A 124 -1.86 -14.26 4.22
N PHE A 125 -2.49 -13.12 3.97
CA PHE A 125 -3.89 -13.01 3.56
C PHE A 125 -4.10 -13.01 2.02
N SER A 126 -3.03 -12.95 1.23
CA SER A 126 -3.05 -13.00 -0.25
C SER A 126 -2.91 -14.43 -0.78
#